data_AF-A0A8S0HBK9-F1
#
_entry.id   AF-A0A8S0HBK9-F1
#
_cell.length_a   1.000
_cell.length_b   1.000
_cell.length_c   1.000
_cell.angle_alpha   90.00
_cell.angle_beta   90.00
_cell.angle_gamma   90.00
#
_symmetry.space_group_name_H-M   'P 1'
#
loop_
_entity.id
_entity.type
_entity.pdbx_description
1 polymer ?
#
loop_
_entity_poly.entity_id
_entity_poly.type
_entity_poly.pdbx_seq_one_letter_code
_entity_poly.pdbx_strand_id
1 'polypeptide(L)'
;MRALSSLLLTLLLAGPAFAEPSAELQEPLAGWRYSGLLDRTEQDRVAYPTPPIDRGIQRNRTLIEGQLKAIGHLRQPHSLSVNGNPLNLYTDEQGRFARPYAFGAGSNSVEVRSSEGKSLKRVQFYEANLNKTPPRIRVVLGWDDPKAELDMHIITPTVSTPSSATPA
;
A
#
# COMPACT_ATOMS: atom_id res chain seq x y z
N MET A 1 -5.96 59.41 -4.46
CA MET A 1 -6.24 58.47 -3.35
C MET A 1 -7.08 57.23 -3.75
N ARG A 2 -7.53 57.08 -5.02
CA ARG A 2 -8.33 55.92 -5.46
C ARG A 2 -7.52 54.69 -5.92
N ALA A 3 -6.24 54.87 -6.26
CA ALA A 3 -5.39 53.79 -6.77
C ALA A 3 -4.81 52.87 -5.68
N LEU A 4 -4.72 53.34 -4.42
CA LEU A 4 -4.23 52.51 -3.31
C LEU A 4 -5.28 51.49 -2.83
N SER A 5 -6.57 51.77 -2.98
CA SER A 5 -7.64 50.84 -2.56
C SER A 5 -7.76 49.61 -3.47
N SER A 6 -7.34 49.70 -4.74
CA SER A 6 -7.39 48.57 -5.67
C SER A 6 -6.26 47.56 -5.47
N LEU A 7 -5.15 47.95 -4.84
CA LEU A 7 -4.02 47.06 -4.57
C LEU A 7 -4.21 46.23 -3.29
N LEU A 8 -5.06 46.70 -2.36
CA LEU A 8 -5.33 45.99 -1.11
C LEU A 8 -6.33 44.83 -1.27
N LEU A 9 -7.17 44.86 -2.30
CA LEU A 9 -8.20 43.84 -2.55
C LEU A 9 -7.65 42.62 -3.31
N THR A 10 -6.54 42.75 -4.04
CA THR A 10 -5.90 41.62 -4.74
C THR A 10 -5.03 40.77 -3.82
N LEU A 11 -4.57 41.30 -2.68
CA LEU A 11 -3.74 40.55 -1.74
C LEU A 11 -4.55 39.62 -0.81
N LEU A 12 -5.87 39.82 -0.70
CA LEU A 12 -6.72 39.02 0.19
C LEU A 12 -7.15 37.66 -0.38
N LEU A 13 -6.86 37.36 -1.66
CA LEU A 13 -7.21 36.08 -2.30
C LEU A 13 -6.05 35.06 -2.33
N ALA A 14 -4.88 35.40 -1.81
CA ALA A 14 -3.78 34.45 -1.65
C ALA A 14 -4.01 33.60 -0.39
N GLY A 15 -5.02 32.72 -0.43
CA GLY A 15 -5.19 31.69 0.59
C GLY A 15 -3.96 30.76 0.62
N PRO A 16 -3.58 30.20 1.79
CA PRO A 16 -2.49 29.25 1.87
C PRO A 16 -2.79 28.05 0.97
N ALA A 17 -1.96 27.87 -0.06
CA ALA A 17 -2.01 26.68 -0.91
C ALA A 17 -1.43 25.50 -0.11
N PHE A 18 -2.31 24.79 0.60
CA PHE A 18 -1.95 23.48 1.13
C PHE A 18 -1.82 22.52 -0.04
N ALA A 19 -0.63 21.93 -0.20
CA ALA A 19 -0.42 20.89 -1.19
C ALA A 19 -1.34 19.70 -0.89
N GLU A 20 -2.07 19.24 -1.90
CA GLU A 20 -2.96 18.11 -1.76
C GLU A 20 -2.15 16.81 -1.57
N PRO A 21 -2.56 15.90 -0.65
CA PRO A 21 -1.90 14.62 -0.48
C PRO A 21 -1.80 13.87 -1.81
N SER A 22 -0.62 13.35 -2.12
CA SER A 22 -0.36 12.62 -3.36
C SER A 22 0.60 11.47 -3.12
N ALA A 23 0.66 10.55 -4.08
CA ALA A 23 1.55 9.39 -3.99
C ALA A 23 2.34 9.22 -5.29
N GLU A 24 3.63 8.98 -5.14
CA GLU A 24 4.51 8.52 -6.21
C GLU A 24 4.78 7.03 -6.03
N LEU A 25 4.71 6.27 -7.12
CA LEU A 25 5.05 4.85 -7.16
C LEU A 25 6.24 4.68 -8.09
N GLN A 26 7.36 4.20 -7.54
CA GLN A 26 8.53 3.81 -8.32
C GLN A 26 8.36 2.38 -8.85
N GLU A 27 7.85 1.46 -8.03
CA GLU A 27 7.48 0.11 -8.44
C GLU A 27 6.12 -0.31 -7.85
N PRO A 28 5.29 -1.07 -8.59
CA PRO A 28 5.47 -1.47 -9.98
C PRO A 28 5.09 -0.35 -10.97
N LEU A 29 5.75 -0.33 -12.13
CA LEU A 29 5.38 0.53 -13.25
C LEU A 29 4.17 -0.04 -14.02
N ALA A 30 3.44 0.85 -14.71
CA ALA A 30 2.31 0.46 -15.54
C ALA A 30 2.75 -0.25 -16.83
N GLY A 31 1.83 -1.03 -17.42
CA GLY A 31 2.03 -1.65 -18.75
C GLY A 31 2.39 -3.14 -18.70
N TRP A 32 3.17 -3.60 -19.67
CA TRP A 32 3.53 -5.02 -19.80
C TRP A 32 4.80 -5.32 -19.00
N ARG A 33 4.75 -6.40 -18.21
CA ARG A 33 5.89 -6.87 -17.43
C ARG A 33 6.10 -8.36 -17.66
N TYR A 34 7.37 -8.76 -17.73
CA TYR A 34 7.77 -10.14 -17.69
C TYR A 34 8.82 -10.33 -16.58
N SER A 35 8.39 -10.85 -15.44
CA SER A 35 9.30 -11.15 -14.33
C SER A 35 10.21 -12.33 -14.66
N GLY A 36 11.47 -12.30 -14.20
CA GLY A 36 12.45 -13.35 -14.45
C GLY A 36 13.30 -13.19 -15.72
N LEU A 37 13.04 -12.16 -16.55
CA LEU A 37 13.94 -11.84 -17.67
C LEU A 37 15.27 -11.24 -17.19
N LEU A 38 15.22 -10.48 -16.10
CA LEU A 38 16.38 -10.04 -15.35
C LEU A 38 16.43 -10.90 -14.08
N ASP A 39 17.57 -11.55 -13.83
CA ASP A 39 17.77 -12.44 -12.70
C ASP A 39 17.82 -11.65 -11.38
N ARG A 40 16.62 -11.29 -10.88
CA ARG A 40 16.41 -10.50 -9.66
C ARG A 40 15.47 -11.18 -8.67
N THR A 41 15.09 -12.42 -8.96
CA THR A 41 14.19 -13.26 -8.15
C THR A 41 14.82 -13.68 -6.82
N GLU A 42 16.14 -13.86 -6.81
CA GLU A 42 16.94 -14.18 -5.63
C GLU A 42 17.34 -12.95 -4.79
N GLN A 43 16.97 -11.74 -5.21
CA GLN A 43 17.29 -10.55 -4.42
C GLN A 43 16.42 -10.51 -3.16
N ASP A 44 17.10 -10.40 -2.02
CA ASP A 44 16.49 -10.26 -0.72
C ASP A 44 15.65 -8.97 -0.67
N ARG A 45 14.34 -9.11 -0.41
CA ARG A 45 13.41 -7.99 -0.27
C ARG A 45 12.99 -7.83 1.18
N VAL A 46 13.06 -6.60 1.68
CA VAL A 46 12.68 -6.24 3.05
C VAL A 46 11.63 -5.15 3.00
N ALA A 47 10.65 -5.20 3.91
CA ALA A 47 9.67 -4.14 4.05
C ALA A 47 10.31 -2.93 4.74
N TYR A 48 10.00 -1.74 4.23
CA TYR A 48 10.42 -0.47 4.81
C TYR A 48 9.23 0.49 4.95
N PRO A 49 9.06 1.16 6.10
CA PRO A 49 9.72 0.87 7.37
C PRO A 49 9.41 -0.55 7.86
N THR A 50 10.15 -1.02 8.86
CA THR A 50 9.90 -2.32 9.47
C THR A 50 8.47 -2.34 10.05
N PRO A 51 7.57 -3.20 9.54
CA PRO A 51 6.21 -3.29 10.05
C PRO A 51 6.19 -3.91 11.46
N PRO A 52 5.11 -3.72 12.24
CA PRO A 52 4.99 -4.28 13.60
C PRO A 52 5.16 -5.80 13.66
N ILE A 53 4.77 -6.50 12.60
CA ILE A 53 5.02 -7.93 12.41
C ILE A 53 6.05 -8.06 11.31
N ASP A 54 7.30 -8.25 11.72
CA ASP A 54 8.40 -8.46 10.78
C ASP A 54 8.35 -9.89 10.21
N ARG A 55 8.40 -9.98 8.88
CA ARG A 55 8.48 -11.26 8.14
C ARG A 55 9.91 -11.55 7.68
N GLY A 56 10.87 -10.72 8.06
CA GLY A 56 12.27 -10.80 7.67
C GLY A 56 12.45 -10.70 6.16
N ILE A 57 13.56 -11.26 5.69
CA ILE A 57 13.91 -11.30 4.28
C ILE A 57 12.92 -12.16 3.50
N GLN A 58 12.41 -11.60 2.40
CA GLN A 58 11.50 -12.27 1.48
C GLN A 58 12.12 -12.36 0.09
N ARG A 59 12.25 -13.57 -0.47
CA ARG A 59 12.69 -13.80 -1.86
C ARG A 59 11.50 -13.99 -2.79
N ASN A 60 11.74 -13.90 -4.10
CA ASN A 60 10.69 -14.07 -5.11
C ASN A 60 9.51 -13.10 -4.88
N ARG A 61 9.82 -11.86 -4.50
CA ARG A 61 8.85 -10.77 -4.30
C ARG A 61 9.19 -9.58 -5.18
N THR A 62 8.17 -8.90 -5.66
CA THR A 62 8.31 -7.56 -6.21
C THR A 62 8.18 -6.58 -5.07
N LEU A 63 8.99 -5.52 -5.05
CA LEU A 63 8.77 -4.43 -4.11
C LEU A 63 7.68 -3.51 -4.67
N ILE A 64 6.73 -3.16 -3.81
CA ILE A 64 5.84 -2.04 -4.04
C ILE A 64 6.50 -0.86 -3.35
N GLU A 65 7.06 0.05 -4.14
CA GLU A 65 7.90 1.15 -3.67
C GLU A 65 7.30 2.48 -4.06
N GLY A 66 7.33 3.41 -3.13
CA GLY A 66 6.71 4.69 -3.32
C GLY A 66 7.11 5.70 -2.26
N GLN A 67 6.61 6.92 -2.49
CA GLN A 67 6.64 7.99 -1.51
C GLN A 67 5.30 8.70 -1.50
N LEU A 68 4.74 8.86 -0.31
CA LEU A 68 3.62 9.76 -0.07
C LEU A 68 4.13 11.18 0.12
N LYS A 69 3.48 12.15 -0.54
CA LYS A 69 3.79 13.57 -0.47
C LYS A 69 2.63 14.33 0.15
N ALA A 70 2.94 15.44 0.81
CA ALA A 70 1.98 16.30 1.48
C ALA A 70 1.05 15.54 2.46
N ILE A 71 1.60 14.53 3.14
CA ILE A 71 0.88 13.69 4.12
C ILE A 71 0.59 14.41 5.45
N GLY A 72 1.18 15.58 5.69
CA GLY A 72 0.87 16.42 6.86
C GLY A 72 0.79 15.63 8.16
N HIS A 73 -0.33 15.76 8.87
CA HIS A 73 -0.65 15.03 10.10
C HIS A 73 -1.62 13.85 9.87
N LEU A 74 -1.74 13.35 8.63
CA LEU A 74 -2.65 12.24 8.34
C LEU A 74 -2.26 11.02 9.19
N ARG A 75 -3.25 10.47 9.90
CA ARG A 75 -3.03 9.34 10.79
C ARG A 75 -2.59 8.11 10.00
N GLN A 76 -1.53 7.48 10.49
CA GLN A 76 -1.09 6.15 10.06
C GLN A 76 -2.00 5.05 10.67
N PRO A 77 -2.04 3.85 10.07
CA PRO A 77 -1.43 3.51 8.78
C PRO A 77 -2.25 4.04 7.61
N HIS A 78 -1.57 4.41 6.53
CA HIS A 78 -2.24 4.60 5.24
C HIS A 78 -2.68 3.24 4.67
N SER A 79 -3.39 3.26 3.53
CA SER A 79 -3.86 2.02 2.91
C SER A 79 -3.24 1.82 1.53
N LEU A 80 -2.84 0.59 1.27
CA LEU A 80 -2.41 0.09 -0.03
C LEU A 80 -3.40 -0.98 -0.46
N SER A 81 -3.95 -0.92 -1.66
CA SER A 81 -4.77 -1.99 -2.23
C SER A 81 -4.03 -2.68 -3.37
N VAL A 82 -4.03 -4.01 -3.37
CA VAL A 82 -3.52 -4.80 -4.49
C VAL A 82 -4.65 -5.63 -5.06
N ASN A 83 -5.02 -5.41 -6.32
CA ASN A 83 -6.17 -6.05 -6.97
C ASN A 83 -7.48 -5.89 -6.16
N GLY A 84 -7.67 -4.74 -5.50
CA GLY A 84 -8.82 -4.49 -4.63
C GLY A 84 -8.67 -5.01 -3.20
N ASN A 85 -7.67 -5.85 -2.90
CA ASN A 85 -7.41 -6.34 -1.54
C ASN A 85 -6.69 -5.27 -0.70
N PRO A 86 -7.31 -4.73 0.37
CA PRO A 86 -6.68 -3.71 1.21
C PRO A 86 -5.58 -4.30 2.10
N LEU A 87 -4.50 -3.54 2.24
CA LEU A 87 -3.32 -3.83 3.04
C LEU A 87 -2.92 -2.58 3.81
N ASN A 88 -2.39 -2.75 5.02
CA ASN A 88 -1.79 -1.65 5.77
C ASN A 88 -0.53 -1.16 5.06
N LEU A 89 -0.39 0.16 4.94
CA LEU A 89 0.80 0.82 4.42
C LEU A 89 1.45 1.62 5.55
N TYR A 90 2.68 1.23 5.88
CA TYR A 90 3.53 1.97 6.81
C TYR A 90 4.49 2.83 6.01
N THR A 91 4.73 4.05 6.47
CA THR A 91 5.68 4.97 5.84
C THR A 91 6.60 5.58 6.89
N ASP A 92 7.78 6.02 6.48
CA ASP A 92 8.65 6.84 7.34
C ASP A 92 8.13 8.28 7.46
N GLU A 93 8.86 9.12 8.21
CA GLU A 93 8.54 10.55 8.38
C GLU A 93 8.51 11.32 7.05
N GLN A 94 9.26 10.86 6.04
CA GLN A 94 9.30 11.44 4.70
C GLN A 94 8.26 10.81 3.76
N GLY A 95 7.42 9.89 4.26
CA GLY A 95 6.38 9.22 3.51
C GLY A 95 6.87 8.08 2.61
N ARG A 96 8.13 7.66 2.70
CA ARG A 96 8.68 6.57 1.88
C ARG A 96 8.21 5.22 2.38
N PHE A 97 8.02 4.30 1.44
CA PHE A 97 7.66 2.93 1.73
C PHE A 97 8.23 1.95 0.71
N ALA A 98 8.46 0.73 1.17
CA ALA A 98 8.73 -0.44 0.35
C ALA A 98 8.01 -1.64 0.95
N ARG A 99 7.19 -2.33 0.16
CA ARG A 99 6.46 -3.51 0.63
C ARG A 99 6.65 -4.67 -0.34
N PRO A 100 7.32 -5.77 0.07
CA PRO A 100 7.39 -6.98 -0.72
C PRO A 100 6.00 -7.57 -0.95
N TYR A 101 5.69 -7.86 -2.21
CA TYR A 101 4.43 -8.48 -2.62
C TYR A 101 4.64 -9.55 -3.71
N ALA A 102 3.84 -10.60 -3.63
CA ALA A 102 3.84 -11.70 -4.58
C ALA A 102 2.73 -11.50 -5.63
N PHE A 103 3.00 -10.72 -6.67
CA PHE A 103 2.08 -10.60 -7.80
C PHE A 103 2.01 -11.91 -8.59
N GLY A 104 0.80 -12.37 -8.90
CA GLY A 104 0.59 -13.49 -9.81
C GLY A 104 0.71 -13.08 -11.29
N ALA A 105 0.66 -14.07 -12.17
CA ALA A 105 0.52 -13.84 -13.61
C ALA A 105 -0.83 -13.15 -13.95
N GLY A 106 -0.87 -12.46 -15.09
CA GLY A 106 -2.05 -11.76 -15.58
C GLY A 106 -2.15 -10.29 -15.12
N SER A 107 -3.37 -9.76 -15.16
CA SER A 107 -3.66 -8.36 -14.82
C SER A 107 -3.51 -8.12 -13.32
N ASN A 108 -2.72 -7.11 -12.95
CA ASN A 108 -2.51 -6.67 -11.59
C ASN A 108 -2.69 -5.16 -11.47
N SER A 109 -3.17 -4.69 -10.33
CA SER A 109 -3.29 -3.28 -9.99
C SER A 109 -2.78 -3.02 -8.58
N VAL A 110 -2.19 -1.85 -8.40
CA VAL A 110 -1.77 -1.33 -7.10
C VAL A 110 -2.35 0.06 -6.94
N GLU A 111 -2.99 0.29 -5.80
CA GLU A 111 -3.57 1.58 -5.46
C GLU A 111 -3.08 2.02 -4.08
N VAL A 112 -2.56 3.23 -4.00
CA VAL A 112 -2.23 3.88 -2.73
C VAL A 112 -3.39 4.81 -2.37
N ARG A 113 -3.87 4.70 -1.14
CA ARG A 113 -5.02 5.44 -0.62
C ARG A 113 -4.64 6.18 0.66
N SER A 114 -5.23 7.36 0.87
CA SER A 114 -5.10 8.08 2.13
C SER A 114 -5.76 7.30 3.28
N SER A 115 -5.50 7.74 4.51
CA SER A 115 -6.18 7.21 5.72
C SER A 115 -7.70 7.39 5.67
N GLU A 116 -8.19 8.36 4.90
CA GLU A 116 -9.61 8.64 4.67
C GLU A 116 -10.19 7.81 3.50
N GLY A 117 -9.38 6.95 2.89
CA GLY A 117 -9.79 6.07 1.80
C GLY A 117 -9.81 6.73 0.43
N LYS A 118 -9.33 7.98 0.27
CA LYS A 118 -9.21 8.63 -1.04
C LYS A 118 -8.09 8.01 -1.86
N SER A 119 -8.33 7.71 -3.13
CA SER A 119 -7.30 7.22 -4.06
C SER A 119 -6.28 8.32 -4.34
N LEU A 120 -5.01 8.07 -4.03
CA LEU A 120 -3.90 9.01 -4.25
C LEU A 120 -3.15 8.67 -5.54
N LYS A 121 -2.95 7.37 -5.80
CA LYS A 121 -2.31 6.88 -7.01
C LYS A 121 -2.77 5.47 -7.30
N ARG A 122 -3.04 5.17 -8.57
CA ARG A 122 -3.30 3.82 -9.06
C ARG A 122 -2.40 3.52 -10.25
N VAL A 123 -1.86 2.31 -10.29
CA VAL A 123 -1.11 1.76 -11.41
C VAL A 123 -1.69 0.40 -11.78
N GLN A 124 -1.64 0.06 -13.06
CA GLN A 124 -2.07 -1.23 -13.56
C GLN A 124 -1.03 -1.76 -14.54
N PHE A 125 -0.75 -3.05 -14.42
CA PHE A 125 0.20 -3.75 -15.26
C PHE A 125 -0.24 -5.18 -15.53
N TYR A 126 0.32 -5.79 -16.57
CA TYR A 126 0.09 -7.18 -16.93
C TYR A 126 1.38 -7.99 -16.75
N GLU A 127 1.32 -9.04 -15.94
CA GLU A 127 2.42 -10.00 -15.75
C GLU A 127 2.29 -11.14 -16.76
N ALA A 128 3.14 -11.14 -17.78
CA ALA A 128 3.12 -12.13 -18.85
C ALA A 128 3.84 -13.44 -18.50
N ASN A 129 4.59 -13.50 -17.39
CA ASN A 129 5.22 -14.74 -16.96
C ASN A 129 4.21 -15.69 -16.30
N LEU A 130 3.69 -16.63 -17.09
CA LEU A 130 2.76 -17.67 -16.64
C LEU A 130 3.39 -18.72 -15.72
N ASN A 131 4.72 -18.83 -15.71
CA ASN A 131 5.46 -19.76 -14.83
C ASN A 131 5.59 -19.21 -13.40
N LYS A 132 5.16 -17.96 -13.16
CA LYS A 132 5.20 -17.35 -11.85
C LYS A 132 4.21 -18.02 -10.92
N THR A 133 4.69 -18.54 -9.80
CA THR A 133 3.84 -19.18 -8.80
C THR A 133 2.90 -18.14 -8.16
N PRO A 134 1.57 -18.25 -8.33
CA PRO A 134 0.65 -17.35 -7.66
C PRO A 134 0.65 -17.61 -6.15
N PRO A 135 0.40 -16.60 -5.30
CA PRO A 135 0.16 -16.81 -3.89
C PRO A 135 -1.10 -17.69 -3.72
N ARG A 136 -0.93 -18.87 -3.12
CA ARG A 136 -2.02 -19.82 -2.85
C ARG A 136 -1.94 -20.28 -1.40
N ILE A 137 -3.10 -20.46 -0.78
CA ILE A 137 -3.21 -21.18 0.49
C ILE A 137 -3.54 -22.63 0.12
N ARG A 138 -2.71 -23.57 0.57
CA ARG A 138 -3.00 -25.00 0.50
C ARG A 138 -3.15 -25.51 1.92
N VAL A 139 -4.36 -25.95 2.27
CA VAL A 139 -4.65 -26.61 3.53
C VAL A 139 -4.85 -28.09 3.24
N VAL A 140 -4.10 -28.96 3.93
CA VAL A 140 -4.26 -30.41 3.86
C VAL A 140 -4.57 -30.88 5.27
N LEU A 141 -5.68 -31.56 5.44
CA LEU A 141 -6.18 -32.05 6.73
C LEU A 141 -6.46 -33.54 6.59
N GLY A 142 -6.27 -34.28 7.68
CA GLY A 142 -6.61 -35.68 7.78
C GLY A 142 -7.17 -35.96 9.17
N TRP A 143 -8.21 -36.79 9.24
CA TRP A 143 -8.84 -37.24 10.47
C TRP A 143 -9.21 -38.72 10.33
N ASP A 144 -9.23 -39.42 11.46
CA ASP A 144 -9.60 -40.83 11.58
C ASP A 144 -10.98 -41.04 12.25
N ASP A 145 -11.56 -39.98 12.85
CA ASP A 145 -12.89 -40.00 13.46
C ASP A 145 -13.99 -39.55 12.48
N PRO A 146 -15.05 -40.34 12.25
CA PRO A 146 -16.20 -39.94 11.42
C PRO A 146 -17.04 -38.77 11.99
N LYS A 147 -16.80 -38.35 13.24
CA LYS A 147 -17.46 -37.21 13.89
C LYS A 147 -16.59 -35.95 13.91
N ALA A 148 -15.46 -35.95 13.21
CA ALA A 148 -14.61 -34.76 13.13
C ALA A 148 -15.34 -33.62 12.42
N GLU A 149 -15.42 -32.47 13.09
CA GLU A 149 -15.92 -31.21 12.52
C GLU A 149 -14.75 -30.25 12.29
N LEU A 150 -14.80 -29.51 11.18
CA LEU A 150 -13.78 -28.52 10.81
C LEU A 150 -14.44 -27.16 10.61
N ASP A 151 -14.07 -26.21 11.46
CA ASP A 151 -14.39 -24.80 11.28
C ASP A 151 -13.12 -24.02 10.93
N MET A 152 -13.09 -23.43 9.72
CA MET A 152 -11.99 -22.59 9.27
C MET A 152 -12.44 -21.15 9.09
N HIS A 153 -11.90 -20.26 9.92
CA HIS A 153 -12.09 -18.81 9.78
C HIS A 153 -10.79 -18.17 9.31
N ILE A 154 -10.80 -17.60 8.10
CA ILE A 154 -9.68 -16.79 7.61
C ILE A 154 -9.98 -15.33 7.98
N ILE A 155 -9.23 -14.80 8.94
CA ILE A 155 -9.38 -13.41 9.41
C ILE A 155 -8.15 -12.63 8.97
N THR A 156 -8.35 -11.60 8.15
CA THR A 156 -7.32 -10.58 7.93
C THR A 156 -7.32 -9.65 9.14
N PRO A 157 -6.21 -9.50 9.89
CA PRO A 157 -6.18 -8.58 11.02
C PRO A 157 -6.33 -7.14 10.52
N THR A 158 -7.49 -6.53 10.79
CA THR A 158 -7.61 -5.08 10.75
C THR A 158 -7.01 -4.55 12.04
N VAL A 159 -6.11 -3.57 11.95
CA VAL A 159 -5.67 -2.87 13.16
C VAL A 159 -6.87 -2.03 13.61
N SER A 160 -7.62 -2.49 14.61
CA SER A 160 -8.50 -1.60 15.34
C SER A 160 -7.62 -0.83 16.31
N THR A 161 -7.47 0.47 16.09
CA THR A 161 -6.96 1.36 17.13
C THR A 161 -7.83 1.19 18.38
N PRO A 162 -7.26 0.99 19.58
CA PRO A 162 -8.05 0.96 20.79
C PRO A 162 -8.71 2.34 20.99
N SER A 163 -10.03 2.33 21.10
CA SER A 163 -10.79 3.48 21.60
C SER A 163 -10.59 3.58 23.11
N SER A 164 -9.81 4.57 23.56
CA SER A 164 -9.88 5.21 24.89
C SER A 164 -8.74 6.25 24.97
N ALA A 165 -8.88 7.42 25.56
CA ALA A 165 -9.80 7.85 26.61
C ALA A 165 -10.20 9.33 26.45
N THR A 166 -11.44 9.64 26.82
CA THR A 166 -11.90 10.99 27.15
C THR A 166 -11.16 11.47 28.41
N PRO A 167 -10.48 12.62 28.41
CA PRO A 167 -10.06 13.23 29.67
C PRO A 167 -11.27 13.90 30.32
N ALA A 168 -11.49 13.60 31.60
CA ALA A 168 -12.32 14.39 32.50
C ALA A 168 -11.59 15.68 32.90
#